data_AF-A0A4Q3DBU1-F1
#
_entry.id   AF-A0A4Q3DBU1-F1
#
_cell.length_a   1.000
_cell.length_b   1.000
_cell.length_c   1.000
_cell.angle_alpha   90.00
_cell.angle_beta   90.00
_cell.angle_gamma   90.00
#
_symmetry.space_group_name_H-M   'P 1'
#
loop_
_entity.id
_entity.type
_entity.pdbx_description
1 polymer ?
#
loop_
_entity_poly.entity_id
_entity_poly.type
_entity_poly.pdbx_seq_one_letter_code
_entity_poly.pdbx_strand_id
1 'polypeptide(L)'
;MNPDQALLQLLETLAERGYRFVTPTPATHKRVVARADRQVARSVEDVLGWSLPFAPDLLDADTMRLLQEADILEPAGAGLLRARIRVSSLRDRLYLHSAYPTDAEDAVFFGPDSYRFADLIEAELGEGACRIVDIGTGSGVGAIVAGQLRPGAEIVMTDINGAALRLAAINARAAGVSAQPVLGSDLSSVPGPIDVALANPPYIID
;
A
#
# COMPACT_ATOMS: atom_id res chain seq x y z
N MET A 1 -20.21 -7.27 -3.58
CA MET A 1 -18.85 -7.78 -3.26
C MET A 1 -18.41 -7.17 -1.95
N ASN A 2 -17.55 -7.82 -1.15
CA ASN A 2 -16.93 -7.17 0.03
C ASN A 2 -15.95 -6.07 -0.47
N PRO A 3 -15.93 -4.86 0.12
CA PRO A 3 -14.97 -3.81 -0.26
C PRO A 3 -13.51 -4.26 -0.34
N ASP A 4 -13.07 -5.13 0.58
CA ASP A 4 -11.69 -5.66 0.60
C ASP A 4 -11.42 -6.61 -0.57
N GLN A 5 -12.45 -7.33 -0.99
CA GLN A 5 -12.36 -8.21 -2.16
C GLN A 5 -12.32 -7.40 -3.46
N ALA A 6 -13.04 -6.28 -3.53
CA ALA A 6 -12.95 -5.35 -4.66
C ALA A 6 -11.55 -4.70 -4.75
N LEU A 7 -10.95 -4.33 -3.61
CA LEU A 7 -9.58 -3.83 -3.55
C LEU A 7 -8.53 -4.88 -3.99
N LEU A 8 -8.70 -6.13 -3.60
CA LEU A 8 -7.84 -7.22 -4.07
C LEU A 8 -7.95 -7.40 -5.59
N GLN A 9 -9.18 -7.48 -6.12
CA GLN A 9 -9.42 -7.61 -7.56
C GLN A 9 -8.92 -6.40 -8.35
N LEU A 10 -8.96 -5.20 -7.76
CA LEU A 10 -8.37 -4.00 -8.34
C LEU A 10 -6.86 -4.18 -8.53
N LEU A 11 -6.14 -4.67 -7.53
CA LEU A 11 -4.70 -4.94 -7.65
C LEU A 11 -4.40 -5.98 -8.73
N GLU A 12 -5.16 -7.08 -8.77
CA GLU A 12 -5.02 -8.13 -9.79
C GLU A 12 -5.26 -7.55 -11.20
N THR A 13 -6.36 -6.82 -11.39
CA THR A 13 -6.72 -6.18 -12.66
C THR A 13 -5.65 -5.19 -13.13
N LEU A 14 -5.13 -4.35 -12.22
CA LEU A 14 -4.08 -3.41 -12.54
C LEU A 14 -2.76 -4.11 -12.89
N ALA A 15 -2.43 -5.20 -12.19
CA ALA A 15 -1.23 -5.99 -12.47
C ALA A 15 -1.29 -6.65 -13.85
N GLU A 16 -2.43 -7.26 -14.22
CA GLU A 16 -2.67 -7.86 -15.54
C GLU A 16 -2.53 -6.85 -16.69
N ARG A 17 -2.88 -5.59 -16.42
CA ARG A 17 -2.79 -4.48 -17.37
C ARG A 17 -1.43 -3.79 -17.38
N GLY A 18 -0.46 -4.30 -16.62
CA GLY A 18 0.88 -3.76 -16.56
C GLY A 18 0.98 -2.40 -15.87
N TYR A 19 0.05 -2.05 -14.99
CA TYR A 19 0.10 -0.81 -14.21
C TYR A 19 1.43 -0.71 -13.45
N ARG A 20 2.06 0.47 -13.51
CA ARG A 20 3.29 0.78 -12.78
C ARG A 20 3.26 2.21 -12.31
N PHE A 21 3.62 2.43 -11.04
CA PHE A 21 3.72 3.75 -10.47
C PHE A 21 4.70 3.76 -9.29
N VAL A 22 5.79 4.52 -9.41
CA VAL A 22 6.75 4.69 -8.32
C VAL A 22 6.35 5.92 -7.50
N THR A 23 6.03 5.74 -6.22
CA THR A 23 5.66 6.86 -5.36
C THR A 23 6.88 7.73 -5.04
N PRO A 24 6.87 9.02 -5.42
CA PRO A 24 7.97 9.92 -5.11
C PRO A 24 7.85 10.49 -3.70
N THR A 25 8.77 11.37 -3.30
CA THR A 25 8.66 12.10 -2.03
C THR A 25 7.40 12.99 -2.00
N PRO A 26 6.81 13.25 -0.81
CA PRO A 26 5.68 14.18 -0.67
C PRO A 26 5.97 15.57 -1.27
N ALA A 27 7.20 16.07 -1.14
CA ALA A 27 7.63 17.34 -1.73
C ALA A 27 7.58 17.33 -3.27
N THR A 28 7.97 16.21 -3.89
CA THR A 28 7.87 16.03 -5.35
C THR A 28 6.42 15.91 -5.77
N HIS A 29 5.61 15.13 -5.03
CA HIS A 29 4.17 14.99 -5.29
C HIS A 29 3.49 16.36 -5.28
N LYS A 30 3.68 17.14 -4.21
CA LYS A 30 3.17 18.51 -4.06
C LYS A 30 3.51 19.38 -5.27
N ARG A 31 4.77 19.36 -5.70
CA ARG A 31 5.24 20.18 -6.84
C ARG A 31 4.61 19.77 -8.16
N VAL A 32 4.38 18.47 -8.38
CA VAL A 32 3.79 17.97 -9.63
C VAL A 32 2.30 18.29 -9.69
N VAL A 33 1.54 18.03 -8.62
CA VAL A 33 0.08 18.27 -8.62
C VAL A 33 -0.28 19.75 -8.59
N ALA A 34 0.64 20.63 -8.16
CA ALA A 34 0.45 22.08 -8.20
C ALA A 34 0.57 22.67 -9.63
N ARG A 35 1.00 21.90 -10.64
CA ARG A 35 1.14 22.41 -12.00
C ARG A 35 -0.22 22.59 -12.65
N ALA A 36 -0.40 23.67 -13.42
CA ALA A 36 -1.66 24.01 -14.08
C ALA A 36 -2.14 22.92 -15.05
N ASP A 37 -1.22 22.18 -15.68
CA ASP A 37 -1.51 21.07 -16.58
C ASP A 37 -1.77 19.74 -15.85
N ARG A 38 -1.72 19.72 -14.51
CA ARG A 38 -1.86 18.52 -13.66
C ARG A 38 -3.04 18.62 -12.67
N GLN A 39 -4.10 19.33 -13.05
CA GLN A 39 -5.29 19.52 -12.19
C GLN A 39 -6.34 18.41 -12.32
N VAL A 40 -6.38 17.72 -13.47
CA VAL A 40 -7.33 16.64 -13.76
C VAL A 40 -6.57 15.47 -14.37
N ALA A 41 -6.89 14.26 -13.94
CA ALA A 41 -6.27 13.03 -14.39
C ALA A 41 -6.51 12.77 -15.87
N ARG A 42 -5.49 12.20 -16.53
CA ARG A 42 -5.55 11.78 -17.94
C ARG A 42 -5.23 10.30 -18.14
N SER A 43 -4.89 9.60 -17.06
CA SER A 43 -4.56 8.18 -17.08
C SER A 43 -4.87 7.54 -15.72
N VAL A 44 -4.79 6.21 -15.64
CA VAL A 44 -4.99 5.46 -14.40
C VAL A 44 -3.91 5.82 -13.36
N GLU A 45 -2.67 6.07 -13.79
CA GLU A 45 -1.57 6.52 -12.92
C GLU A 45 -1.82 7.91 -12.35
N ASP A 46 -2.54 8.77 -13.07
CA ASP A 46 -2.95 10.05 -12.52
C ASP A 46 -3.99 9.89 -11.41
N VAL A 47 -4.93 8.95 -11.58
CA VAL A 47 -5.97 8.65 -10.58
C VAL A 47 -5.37 7.97 -9.35
N LEU A 48 -4.74 6.81 -9.55
CA LEU A 48 -4.31 5.91 -8.48
C LEU A 48 -2.85 6.11 -8.08
N GLY A 49 -2.05 6.78 -8.89
CA GLY A 49 -0.67 7.12 -8.56
C GLY A 49 -0.54 8.54 -8.03
N TRP A 50 -1.10 9.54 -8.72
CA TRP A 50 -0.97 10.95 -8.35
C TRP A 50 -2.14 11.51 -7.53
N SER A 51 -3.19 10.72 -7.26
CA SER A 51 -4.39 11.15 -6.52
C SER A 51 -5.13 12.34 -7.17
N LEU A 52 -5.03 12.46 -8.49
CA LEU A 52 -5.69 13.55 -9.21
C LEU A 52 -7.20 13.30 -9.34
N PRO A 53 -8.04 14.35 -9.26
CA PRO A 53 -9.44 14.29 -9.64
C PRO A 53 -9.62 13.80 -11.07
N PHE A 54 -10.66 13.03 -11.35
CA PHE A 54 -10.90 12.44 -12.67
C PHE A 54 -12.37 12.41 -13.06
N ALA A 55 -12.64 12.45 -14.36
CA ALA A 55 -13.97 12.24 -14.89
C ALA A 55 -14.31 10.73 -14.87
N PRO A 56 -15.53 10.31 -14.49
CA PRO A 56 -15.85 8.88 -14.34
C PRO A 56 -15.62 8.02 -15.59
N ASP A 57 -15.70 8.62 -16.78
CA ASP A 57 -15.49 7.99 -18.08
C ASP A 57 -14.02 7.83 -18.49
N LEU A 58 -13.07 8.37 -17.71
CA LEU A 58 -11.63 8.18 -17.92
C LEU A 58 -11.21 6.71 -17.73
N LEU A 59 -11.83 6.04 -16.75
CA LEU A 59 -11.52 4.65 -16.42
C LEU A 59 -12.44 3.71 -17.19
N ASP A 60 -11.94 2.54 -17.54
CA ASP A 60 -12.79 1.49 -18.09
C ASP A 60 -13.82 1.02 -17.05
N ALA A 61 -14.88 0.38 -17.55
CA ALA A 61 -16.02 -0.04 -16.75
C ALA A 61 -15.64 -0.96 -15.59
N ASP A 62 -14.68 -1.87 -15.78
CA ASP A 62 -14.26 -2.81 -14.73
C ASP A 62 -13.52 -2.10 -13.61
N THR A 63 -12.52 -1.27 -13.94
CA THR A 63 -11.79 -0.48 -12.93
C THR A 63 -12.74 0.43 -12.18
N MET A 64 -13.60 1.17 -12.88
CA MET A 64 -14.55 2.09 -12.26
C MET A 64 -15.51 1.37 -11.31
N ARG A 65 -16.04 0.20 -11.72
CA ARG A 65 -16.89 -0.64 -10.87
C ARG A 65 -16.15 -1.09 -9.61
N LEU A 66 -14.90 -1.54 -9.72
CA LEU A 66 -14.10 -1.97 -8.57
C LEU A 66 -13.85 -0.82 -7.58
N LEU A 67 -13.56 0.39 -8.07
CA LEU A 67 -13.41 1.57 -7.20
C LEU A 67 -14.71 1.93 -6.46
N GLN A 68 -15.88 1.77 -7.10
CA GLN A 68 -17.18 1.98 -6.47
C GLN A 68 -17.51 0.90 -5.44
N GLU A 69 -17.31 -0.38 -5.77
CA GLU A 69 -17.56 -1.51 -4.86
C GLU A 69 -16.62 -1.51 -3.65
N ALA A 70 -15.39 -1.01 -3.82
CA ALA A 70 -14.45 -0.81 -2.74
C ALA A 70 -14.82 0.38 -1.81
N ASP A 71 -15.83 1.18 -2.18
CA ASP A 71 -16.25 2.39 -1.47
C ASP A 71 -15.06 3.32 -1.18
N ILE A 72 -14.29 3.67 -2.22
CA ILE A 72 -13.07 4.51 -2.08
C ILE A 72 -13.15 5.79 -2.89
N LEU A 73 -14.32 6.13 -3.44
CA LEU A 73 -14.51 7.31 -4.27
C LEU A 73 -15.18 8.44 -3.49
N GLU A 74 -14.68 9.65 -3.69
CA GLU A 74 -15.27 10.87 -3.14
C GLU A 74 -15.50 11.92 -4.24
N PRO A 75 -16.50 12.81 -4.11
CA PRO A 75 -16.69 13.92 -5.03
C PRO A 75 -15.53 14.93 -4.95
N ALA A 76 -15.03 15.37 -6.11
CA ALA A 76 -13.94 16.37 -6.22
C ALA A 76 -14.39 17.70 -6.87
N GLY A 77 -15.71 17.90 -7.01
CA GLY A 77 -16.31 19.08 -7.64
C GLY A 77 -16.37 19.00 -9.17
N ALA A 78 -17.21 19.83 -9.79
CA ALA A 78 -17.40 19.87 -11.25
C ALA A 78 -17.70 18.51 -11.91
N GLY A 79 -18.35 17.59 -11.19
CA GLY A 79 -18.65 16.23 -11.67
C GLY A 79 -17.46 15.27 -11.64
N LEU A 80 -16.31 15.68 -11.12
CA LEU A 80 -15.13 14.84 -10.95
C LEU A 80 -15.20 14.02 -9.66
N LEU A 81 -14.47 12.91 -9.66
CA LEU A 81 -14.28 12.02 -8.53
C LEU A 81 -12.80 12.00 -8.13
N ARG A 82 -12.50 11.58 -6.90
CA ARG A 82 -11.15 11.29 -6.41
C ARG A 82 -11.16 9.95 -5.68
N ALA A 83 -10.08 9.18 -5.82
CA ALA A 83 -9.88 7.96 -5.06
C ALA A 83 -9.19 8.28 -3.72
N ARG A 84 -9.67 7.67 -2.63
CA ARG A 84 -9.13 7.79 -1.26
C ARG A 84 -7.88 6.93 -1.01
N ILE A 85 -7.54 6.08 -1.98
CA ILE A 85 -6.38 5.20 -1.97
C ILE A 85 -5.49 5.45 -3.18
N ARG A 86 -4.24 5.02 -3.06
CA ARG A 86 -3.27 4.94 -4.15
C ARG A 86 -2.80 3.51 -4.36
N VAL A 87 -2.26 3.26 -5.55
CA VAL A 87 -1.59 2.02 -5.92
C VAL A 87 -0.16 2.35 -6.35
N SER A 88 0.82 1.70 -5.72
CA SER A 88 2.23 1.85 -6.06
C SER A 88 2.87 0.52 -6.38
N SER A 89 3.83 0.56 -7.31
CA SER A 89 4.64 -0.59 -7.68
C SER A 89 5.95 -0.60 -6.90
N LEU A 90 6.29 -1.77 -6.37
CA LEU A 90 7.62 -2.16 -5.91
C LEU A 90 7.97 -3.43 -6.69
N ARG A 91 8.97 -3.35 -7.57
CA ARG A 91 9.33 -4.44 -8.50
C ARG A 91 8.10 -4.84 -9.34
N ASP A 92 7.68 -6.10 -9.28
CA ASP A 92 6.52 -6.67 -9.98
C ASP A 92 5.22 -6.61 -9.16
N ARG A 93 5.24 -6.06 -7.95
CA ARG A 93 4.11 -6.07 -7.01
C ARG A 93 3.47 -4.71 -6.84
N LEU A 94 2.18 -4.73 -6.52
CA LEU A 94 1.36 -3.54 -6.30
C LEU A 94 0.90 -3.47 -4.84
N TYR A 95 0.88 -2.26 -4.30
CA TYR A 95 0.55 -1.96 -2.91
C TYR A 95 -0.50 -0.86 -2.84
N LEU A 96 -1.58 -1.12 -2.11
CA LEU A 96 -2.55 -0.13 -1.65
C LEU A 96 -2.00 0.66 -0.47
N HIS A 97 -2.21 1.96 -0.50
CA HIS A 97 -1.89 2.88 0.59
C HIS A 97 -2.73 4.16 0.47
N SER A 98 -2.60 5.09 1.42
CA SER A 98 -3.46 6.29 1.48
C SER A 98 -3.20 7.26 0.34
N ALA A 99 -4.27 7.92 -0.12
CA ALA A 99 -4.15 9.00 -1.10
C ALA A 99 -3.33 10.19 -0.60
N TYR A 100 -2.80 10.96 -1.55
CA TYR A 100 -2.15 12.24 -1.26
C TYR A 100 -3.21 13.37 -1.19
N PRO A 101 -3.13 14.32 -0.26
CA PRO A 101 -2.13 14.41 0.81
C PRO A 101 -2.40 13.42 1.96
N THR A 102 -1.32 12.96 2.59
CA THR A 102 -1.34 11.87 3.58
C THR A 102 -1.48 12.46 4.99
N ASP A 103 -2.46 13.34 5.18
CA ASP A 103 -2.59 14.19 6.38
C ASP A 103 -3.50 13.57 7.46
N ALA A 104 -4.14 12.44 7.17
CA ALA A 104 -5.00 11.75 8.13
C ALA A 104 -4.17 11.01 9.19
N GLU A 105 -4.66 10.96 10.43
CA GLU A 105 -4.00 10.27 11.54
C GLU A 105 -3.81 8.77 11.27
N ASP A 106 -4.76 8.17 10.57
CA ASP A 106 -4.76 6.75 10.17
C ASP A 106 -4.18 6.53 8.76
N ALA A 107 -3.47 7.51 8.21
CA ALA A 107 -2.93 7.40 6.86
C ALA A 107 -1.84 6.31 6.77
N VAL A 108 -1.98 5.44 5.79
CA VAL A 108 -1.04 4.34 5.52
C VAL A 108 0.00 4.84 4.53
N PHE A 109 1.26 4.88 4.95
CA PHE A 109 2.35 5.39 4.14
C PHE A 109 2.95 4.31 3.22
N PHE A 110 3.30 4.74 2.02
CA PHE A 110 4.18 4.03 1.11
C PHE A 110 4.97 5.07 0.30
N GLY A 111 6.29 4.95 0.23
CA GLY A 111 7.11 5.93 -0.48
C GLY A 111 8.59 5.57 -0.55
N PRO A 112 9.48 6.55 -0.82
CA PRO A 112 10.93 6.36 -0.96
C PRO A 112 11.58 5.47 0.11
N ASP A 113 11.15 5.59 1.35
CA ASP A 113 11.73 4.81 2.45
C ASP A 113 11.22 3.37 2.48
N SER A 114 9.99 3.11 1.99
CA SER A 114 9.50 1.75 1.75
C SER A 114 10.34 1.00 0.71
N TYR A 115 10.78 1.70 -0.35
CA TYR A 115 11.68 1.11 -1.35
C TYR A 115 13.03 0.73 -0.73
N ARG A 116 13.63 1.65 0.04
CA ARG A 116 14.90 1.39 0.74
C ARG A 116 14.80 0.27 1.76
N PHE A 117 13.67 0.21 2.48
CA PHE A 117 13.43 -0.85 3.47
C PHE A 117 13.33 -2.22 2.80
N ALA A 118 12.64 -2.31 1.65
CA ALA A 118 12.62 -3.53 0.84
C ALA A 118 14.03 -3.96 0.39
N ASP A 119 14.84 -3.02 -0.09
CA ASP A 119 16.21 -3.31 -0.53
C ASP A 119 17.10 -3.78 0.64
N LEU A 120 16.93 -3.20 1.84
CA LEU A 120 17.62 -3.63 3.05
C LEU A 120 17.24 -5.06 3.44
N ILE A 121 15.94 -5.39 3.41
CA ILE A 121 15.48 -6.74 3.73
C ILE A 121 16.06 -7.76 2.73
N GLU A 122 16.07 -7.45 1.44
CA GLU A 122 16.69 -8.33 0.44
C GLU A 122 18.18 -8.54 0.65
N ALA A 123 18.90 -7.51 1.08
CA ALA A 123 20.34 -7.58 1.31
C ALA A 123 20.70 -8.35 2.60
N GLU A 124 19.92 -8.18 3.66
CA GLU A 124 20.30 -8.61 5.02
C GLU A 124 19.56 -9.85 5.53
N LEU A 125 18.39 -10.19 4.96
CA LEU A 125 17.62 -11.33 5.43
C LEU A 125 18.36 -12.63 5.09
N GLY A 126 18.96 -13.26 6.11
CA GLY A 126 19.66 -14.55 6.01
C GLY A 126 18.73 -15.74 5.75
N GLU A 127 19.30 -16.89 5.36
CA GLU A 127 18.55 -18.10 4.99
C GLU A 127 17.97 -18.87 6.20
N GLY A 128 16.98 -19.73 5.93
CA GLY A 128 16.37 -20.63 6.93
C GLY A 128 14.88 -20.36 7.18
N ALA A 129 14.18 -21.36 7.75
CA ALA A 129 12.83 -21.17 8.26
C ALA A 129 12.90 -20.30 9.51
N CYS A 130 12.10 -19.24 9.55
CA CYS A 130 12.11 -18.30 10.66
C CYS A 130 10.71 -17.73 10.88
N ARG A 131 10.46 -17.36 12.13
CA ARG A 131 9.32 -16.57 12.54
C ARG A 131 9.69 -15.10 12.49
N ILE A 132 9.03 -14.38 11.59
CA ILE A 132 9.30 -12.98 11.26
C ILE A 132 8.16 -12.13 11.79
N VAL A 133 8.49 -11.06 12.50
CA VAL A 133 7.52 -10.01 12.85
C VAL A 133 7.87 -8.72 12.12
N ASP A 134 6.89 -8.08 11.50
CA ASP A 134 7.00 -6.74 10.91
C ASP A 134 6.26 -5.73 11.80
N ILE A 135 7.02 -4.91 12.52
CA ILE A 135 6.55 -4.00 13.55
C ILE A 135 6.21 -2.65 12.93
N GLY A 136 4.96 -2.21 13.07
CA GLY A 136 4.46 -1.01 12.38
C GLY A 136 4.44 -1.26 10.87
N THR A 137 3.79 -2.35 10.46
CA THR A 137 3.86 -2.89 9.10
C THR A 137 3.39 -1.90 8.03
N GLY A 138 2.55 -0.92 8.39
CA GLY A 138 2.02 0.07 7.46
C GLY A 138 1.30 -0.58 6.28
N SER A 139 1.84 -0.41 5.08
CA SER A 139 1.33 -1.02 3.84
C SER A 139 1.71 -2.49 3.66
N GLY A 140 2.49 -3.09 4.56
CA GLY A 140 2.89 -4.49 4.52
C GLY A 140 4.20 -4.77 3.77
N VAL A 141 4.95 -3.73 3.37
CA VAL A 141 6.15 -3.90 2.52
C VAL A 141 7.17 -4.85 3.14
N GLY A 142 7.48 -4.68 4.42
CA GLY A 142 8.47 -5.50 5.10
C GLY A 142 8.07 -6.97 5.13
N ALA A 143 6.89 -7.25 5.66
CA ALA A 143 6.29 -8.58 5.71
C ALA A 143 6.20 -9.26 4.33
N ILE A 144 5.77 -8.53 3.30
CA ILE A 144 5.59 -9.08 1.96
C ILE A 144 6.92 -9.44 1.31
N VAL A 145 7.91 -8.55 1.39
CA VAL A 145 9.26 -8.81 0.85
C VAL A 145 9.89 -9.99 1.57
N ALA A 146 9.82 -10.01 2.91
CA ALA A 146 10.37 -11.11 3.70
C ALA A 146 9.70 -12.46 3.38
N GLY A 147 8.37 -12.48 3.22
CA GLY A 147 7.63 -13.69 2.86
C GLY A 147 7.93 -14.23 1.47
N GLN A 148 8.27 -13.35 0.53
CA GLN A 148 8.72 -13.76 -0.80
C GLN A 148 10.13 -14.35 -0.77
N LEU A 149 11.03 -13.78 0.03
CA LEU A 149 12.38 -14.28 0.20
C LEU A 149 12.40 -15.59 1.01
N ARG A 150 11.44 -15.78 1.91
CA ARG A 150 11.33 -16.96 2.78
C ARG A 150 9.97 -17.64 2.64
N PRO A 151 9.71 -18.35 1.53
CA PRO A 151 8.52 -19.17 1.40
C PRO A 151 8.44 -20.18 2.55
N GLY A 152 7.38 -20.12 3.34
CA GLY A 152 7.19 -20.98 4.52
C GLY A 152 7.59 -20.34 5.86
N ALA A 153 8.10 -19.12 5.88
CA ALA A 153 8.24 -18.35 7.12
C ALA A 153 6.85 -18.10 7.74
N GLU A 154 6.81 -18.10 9.08
CA GLU A 154 5.64 -17.62 9.81
C GLU A 154 5.77 -16.10 9.94
N ILE A 155 4.85 -15.35 9.32
CA ILE A 155 4.92 -13.90 9.26
C ILE A 155 3.81 -13.29 10.09
N VAL A 156 4.18 -12.45 11.04
CA VAL A 156 3.27 -11.65 11.85
C VAL A 156 3.44 -10.19 11.48
N MET A 157 2.34 -9.51 11.17
CA MET A 157 2.30 -8.07 10.90
C MET A 157 1.68 -7.38 12.10
N THR A 158 2.38 -6.42 12.73
CA THR A 158 1.80 -5.61 13.80
C THR A 158 1.66 -4.16 13.39
N ASP A 159 0.59 -3.52 13.81
CA ASP A 159 0.41 -2.07 13.69
C ASP A 159 -0.61 -1.58 14.74
N ILE A 160 -0.47 -0.34 15.17
CA ILE A 160 -1.50 0.34 15.99
C ILE A 160 -2.70 0.74 15.14
N ASN A 161 -2.48 0.94 13.85
CA ASN A 161 -3.46 1.43 12.91
C ASN A 161 -4.19 0.25 12.27
N GLY A 162 -5.48 0.08 12.62
CA GLY A 162 -6.33 -0.95 12.02
C GLY A 162 -6.50 -0.80 10.51
N ALA A 163 -6.46 0.42 9.97
CA ALA A 163 -6.52 0.66 8.53
C ALA A 163 -5.23 0.19 7.83
N ALA A 164 -4.07 0.37 8.47
CA ALA A 164 -2.79 -0.16 7.99
C ALA A 164 -2.83 -1.69 7.92
N LEU A 165 -3.22 -2.38 9.01
CA LEU A 165 -3.33 -3.84 9.01
C LEU A 165 -4.32 -4.37 7.96
N ARG A 166 -5.44 -3.67 7.75
CA ARG A 166 -6.40 -4.00 6.69
C ARG A 166 -5.73 -3.95 5.31
N LEU A 167 -5.06 -2.85 4.97
CA LEU A 167 -4.40 -2.70 3.66
C LEU A 167 -3.21 -3.67 3.52
N ALA A 168 -2.40 -3.85 4.56
CA ALA A 168 -1.29 -4.80 4.58
C ALA A 168 -1.77 -6.24 4.31
N ALA A 169 -2.88 -6.66 4.91
CA ALA A 169 -3.47 -7.97 4.66
C ALA A 169 -3.97 -8.13 3.20
N ILE A 170 -4.57 -7.09 2.62
CA ILE A 170 -4.99 -7.11 1.20
C ILE A 170 -3.77 -7.18 0.29
N ASN A 171 -2.74 -6.37 0.55
CA ASN A 171 -1.49 -6.36 -0.20
C ASN A 171 -0.77 -7.71 -0.11
N ALA A 172 -0.76 -8.34 1.07
CA ALA A 172 -0.15 -9.65 1.27
C ALA A 172 -0.87 -10.74 0.48
N ARG A 173 -2.22 -10.72 0.50
CA ARG A 173 -3.04 -11.61 -0.34
C ARG A 173 -2.75 -11.42 -1.83
N ALA A 174 -2.70 -10.17 -2.32
CA ALA A 174 -2.37 -9.86 -3.71
C ALA A 174 -0.95 -10.31 -4.10
N ALA A 175 -0.02 -10.32 -3.14
CA ALA A 175 1.34 -10.80 -3.34
C ALA A 175 1.48 -12.33 -3.22
N GLY A 176 0.43 -13.05 -2.79
CA GLY A 176 0.49 -14.48 -2.51
C GLY A 176 1.25 -14.84 -1.23
N VAL A 177 1.36 -13.89 -0.29
CA VAL A 177 2.06 -14.06 0.99
C VAL A 177 1.04 -14.30 2.11
N SER A 178 1.24 -15.37 2.88
CA SER A 178 0.46 -15.63 4.09
C SER A 178 1.11 -14.89 5.27
N ALA A 179 0.39 -13.92 5.83
CA ALA A 179 0.83 -13.16 7.00
C ALA A 179 -0.34 -12.94 7.96
N GLN A 180 -0.07 -13.03 9.26
CA GLN A 180 -1.06 -12.85 10.32
C GLN A 180 -1.06 -11.39 10.80
N PRO A 181 -2.12 -10.60 10.56
CA PRO A 181 -2.25 -9.27 11.14
C PRO A 181 -2.60 -9.34 12.63
N VAL A 182 -1.92 -8.52 13.44
CA VAL A 182 -2.12 -8.41 14.89
C VAL A 182 -2.15 -6.93 15.26
N LEU A 183 -3.30 -6.45 15.76
CA LEU A 183 -3.44 -5.07 16.24
C LEU A 183 -2.64 -4.88 17.53
N GLY A 184 -1.69 -3.96 17.54
CA GLY A 184 -0.85 -3.68 18.71
C GLY A 184 0.30 -2.70 18.43
N SER A 185 0.75 -2.02 19.48
CA SER A 185 1.85 -1.04 19.44
C SER A 185 3.24 -1.63 19.63
N ASP A 186 3.32 -2.89 20.01
CA ASP A 186 4.55 -3.56 20.40
C ASP A 186 4.43 -5.07 20.21
N LEU A 187 5.44 -5.81 20.70
CA LEU A 187 5.51 -7.26 20.61
C LEU A 187 4.72 -8.01 21.68
N SER A 188 4.08 -7.32 22.63
CA SER A 188 3.33 -7.98 23.73
C SER A 188 2.17 -8.84 23.23
N SER A 189 1.61 -8.49 22.06
CA SER A 189 0.51 -9.21 21.41
C SER A 189 0.98 -10.34 20.48
N VAL A 190 2.29 -10.56 20.34
CA VAL A 190 2.88 -11.60 19.49
C VAL A 190 3.36 -12.76 20.37
N PRO A 191 2.61 -13.87 20.47
CA PRO A 191 2.96 -14.98 21.37
C PRO A 191 4.14 -15.77 20.81
N GLY A 192 5.05 -16.28 21.65
CA GLY A 192 6.11 -17.20 21.21
C GLY A 192 7.39 -16.51 20.70
N PRO A 193 8.45 -17.29 20.40
CA PRO A 193 9.76 -16.74 20.00
C PRO A 193 9.70 -16.05 18.63
N ILE A 194 10.56 -15.07 18.43
CA ILE A 194 10.72 -14.33 17.18
C ILE A 194 12.18 -14.48 16.77
N ASP A 195 12.41 -14.89 15.52
CA ASP A 195 13.77 -15.05 14.98
C ASP A 195 14.26 -13.76 14.31
N VAL A 196 13.36 -13.05 13.64
CA VAL A 196 13.65 -11.80 12.92
C VAL A 196 12.57 -10.77 13.23
N ALA A 197 12.99 -9.57 13.64
CA ALA A 197 12.11 -8.41 13.77
C ALA A 197 12.47 -7.38 12.71
N LEU A 198 11.50 -7.05 11.86
CA LEU A 198 11.55 -6.01 10.86
C LEU A 198 10.84 -4.77 11.43
N ALA A 199 11.41 -3.59 11.23
CA ALA A 199 10.77 -2.35 11.64
C ALA A 199 11.25 -1.20 10.77
N ASN A 200 10.30 -0.40 10.29
CA ASN A 200 10.55 0.91 9.71
C ASN A 200 9.71 1.95 10.49
N PRO A 201 10.05 2.24 11.76
CA PRO A 201 9.26 3.10 12.61
C PRO A 201 9.28 4.55 12.10
N PRO A 202 8.30 5.40 12.47
CA PRO A 202 8.41 6.83 12.22
C PRO A 202 9.63 7.39 12.95
N TYR A 203 10.56 8.00 12.21
CA TYR A 203 11.82 8.55 12.74
C TYR A 203 11.95 10.06 12.54
N ILE A 204 10.98 10.71 11.89
CA ILE A 204 10.91 12.16 11.76
C ILE A 204 9.89 12.65 12.79
N ILE A 205 10.29 13.66 13.57
CA ILE A 205 9.37 14.44 14.38
C ILE A 205 8.69 15.42 13.42
N ASP A 206 7.39 15.29 13.22
CA ASP A 206 6.57 16.32 12.56
C ASP A 206 6.47 17.59 13.42
#